data_AF-A0A419V7X1-F1
#
_entry.id   AF-A0A419V7X1-F1
#
_cell.length_a   1.000
_cell.length_b   1.000
_cell.length_c   1.000
_cell.angle_alpha   90.00
_cell.angle_beta   90.00
_cell.angle_gamma   90.00
#
_symmetry.space_group_name_H-M   'P 1'
#
loop_
_entity.id
_entity.type
_entity.pdbx_description
1 polymer ?
#
loop_
_entity_poly.entity_id
_entity_poly.type
_entity_poly.pdbx_seq_one_letter_code
_entity_poly.pdbx_strand_id
1 'polypeptide(L)' 'MNMMKSPGLAAVLSFLIPGLGQIYNGQIFKGLIIIAIQAVNILLMAILIGYVTYFIFWVYAIYDAYRRADKDNKRAGARR' A
#
# COMPACT_ATOMS: atom_id res chain seq x y z
N MET A 1 -17.74 13.22 -3.88
CA MET A 1 -16.85 13.38 -5.05
C MET A 1 -15.84 12.23 -5.06
N ASN A 2 -16.05 11.19 -5.89
CA ASN A 2 -15.00 10.20 -6.16
C ASN A 2 -13.98 10.82 -7.11
N MET A 3 -12.97 11.51 -6.55
CA MET A 3 -11.82 11.97 -7.33
C MET A 3 -11.07 10.73 -7.83
N MET A 4 -10.85 10.65 -9.14
CA MET A 4 -10.01 9.61 -9.74
C MET A 4 -8.63 9.65 -9.06
N LYS A 5 -8.26 8.56 -8.38
CA LYS A 5 -6.99 8.46 -7.65
C LYS A 5 -5.92 8.03 -8.64
N SER A 6 -4.73 8.61 -8.63
CA SER A 6 -3.66 8.17 -9.51
C SER A 6 -3.06 6.84 -9.01
N PRO A 7 -3.19 5.72 -9.74
CA PRO A 7 -2.65 4.43 -9.30
C PRO A 7 -1.13 4.41 -9.22
N GLY A 8 -0.48 5.15 -10.13
CA GLY A 8 0.96 5.35 -10.10
C GLY A 8 1.41 6.11 -8.85
N LEU A 9 0.69 7.18 -8.47
CA LEU A 9 1.02 7.94 -7.27
C LEU A 9 0.81 7.10 -5.99
N ALA A 10 -0.25 6.29 -5.93
CA ALA A 10 -0.49 5.36 -4.84
C ALA A 10 0.63 4.31 -4.70
N ALA A 11 1.14 3.80 -5.83
CA ALA A 11 2.25 2.86 -5.85
C ALA A 11 3.57 3.52 -5.37
N VAL A 12 3.89 4.73 -5.84
CA VAL A 12 5.07 5.49 -5.41
C VAL A 12 5.00 5.82 -3.91
N LEU A 13 3.82 6.20 -3.41
CA LEU A 13 3.62 6.46 -1.98
C LEU A 13 3.85 5.20 -1.13
N SER A 14 3.32 4.04 -1.55
CA SER A 14 3.60 2.76 -0.88
C SER A 14 5.05 2.29 -1.03
N PHE A 15 5.74 2.67 -2.10
CA PHE A 15 7.16 2.39 -2.30
C PHE A 15 8.02 3.17 -1.30
N LEU A 16 7.74 4.46 -1.13
CA LEU A 16 8.47 5.31 -0.18
C LEU A 16 8.19 4.90 1.27
N ILE A 17 6.92 4.75 1.63
CA ILE A 17 6.51 4.30 2.97
C ILE A 17 5.36 3.30 2.81
N PRO A 18 5.59 2.02 3.17
CA PRO A 18 4.57 0.98 3.16
C PRO A 18 3.31 1.44 3.92
N GLY A 19 2.15 1.43 3.26
CA GLY A 19 0.87 1.85 3.83
C GLY A 19 0.41 3.25 3.45
N LEU A 20 1.30 4.15 2.99
CA LEU A 20 0.89 5.49 2.54
C LEU A 20 0.02 5.46 1.28
N GLY A 21 0.28 4.56 0.33
CA GLY A 21 -0.58 4.39 -0.84
C GLY A 21 -2.01 3.97 -0.47
N GLN A 22 -2.18 3.26 0.63
CA GLN A 22 -3.50 2.85 1.12
C GLN A 22 -4.24 4.01 1.79
N ILE A 23 -3.52 4.82 2.58
CA ILE A 23 -4.04 6.06 3.15
C ILE A 23 -4.43 7.02 2.02
N TYR A 24 -3.60 7.15 0.98
CA TYR A 24 -3.91 7.93 -0.21
C TYR A 24 -5.16 7.43 -0.93
N ASN A 25 -5.37 6.12 -1.01
CA ASN A 25 -6.61 5.54 -1.56
C ASN A 25 -7.84 5.68 -0.63
N GLY A 26 -7.72 6.38 0.51
CA GLY A 26 -8.81 6.57 1.47
C GLY A 26 -9.01 5.40 2.43
N GLN A 27 -8.13 4.40 2.40
CA GLN A 27 -8.19 3.20 3.24
C GLN A 27 -7.29 3.37 4.46
N ILE A 28 -7.63 4.34 5.32
CA ILE A 28 -6.80 4.77 6.45
C ILE A 28 -6.50 3.60 7.40
N PHE A 29 -7.54 2.86 7.82
CA PHE A 29 -7.37 1.73 8.74
C PHE A 29 -6.43 0.66 8.17
N LYS A 30 -6.55 0.37 6.87
CA LYS A 30 -5.72 -0.64 6.21
C LYS A 30 -4.27 -0.18 6.06
N GLY A 31 -4.06 1.10 5.72
CA GLY A 31 -2.73 1.70 5.70
C GLY A 31 -2.06 1.71 7.06
N LEU A 32 -2.80 1.98 8.14
CA LEU A 32 -2.27 1.96 9.50
C LEU A 32 -1.84 0.56 9.93
N ILE A 33 -2.62 -0.48 9.59
CA ILE A 33 -2.23 -1.88 9.81
C ILE A 33 -0.94 -2.23 9.07
N ILE A 34 -0.81 -1.82 7.81
CA ILE A 34 0.41 -2.09 7.03
C ILE A 34 1.62 -1.40 7.66
N ILE A 35 1.48 -0.14 8.09
CA ILE A 35 2.55 0.59 8.79
C ILE A 35 2.96 -0.15 10.07
N ALA A 36 1.99 -0.59 10.88
CA ALA A 36 2.26 -1.32 12.13
C ALA A 36 2.97 -2.66 11.89
N ILE A 37 2.53 -3.45 10.90
CA ILE A 37 3.19 -4.70 10.50
C ILE A 37 4.63 -4.43 10.05
N GLN A 38 4.85 -3.33 9.34
CA GLN A 38 6.17 -3.01 8.81
C GLN A 38 7.11 -2.48 9.89
N ALA A 39 6.60 -1.75 10.88
CA ALA A 39 7.35 -1.38 12.09
C ALA A 39 7.79 -2.62 12.89
N VAL A 40 6.91 -3.62 13.03
CA VAL A 40 7.25 -4.90 13.67
C VAL A 40 8.31 -5.65 12.84
N ASN A 41 8.18 -5.70 11.51
CA ASN A 41 9.20 -6.32 10.66
C ASN A 41 10.59 -5.66 10.76
N ILE A 42 10.66 -4.33 10.91
CA ILE A 42 11.92 -3.62 11.14
C ILE A 42 12.55 -4.07 12.47
N LEU A 43 11.75 -4.25 13.52
CA LEU A 43 12.23 -4.78 14.80
C LEU A 43 12.74 -6.23 14.67
N LEU A 44 12.12 -7.04 13.80
CA LEU A 44 12.52 -8.41 13.49
C LEU A 44 13.71 -8.51 12.51
N MET A 45 14.14 -7.43 11.84
CA MET A 45 15.33 -7.42 10.95
C MET A 45 16.64 -7.73 11.69
N ALA A 46 16.66 -7.74 13.03
CA ALA A 46 17.77 -8.25 13.82
C ALA A 46 18.06 -9.75 13.54
N ILE A 47 17.11 -10.48 12.97
CA ILE A 47 17.23 -11.86 12.51
C ILE A 47 17.22 -11.83 10.98
N LEU A 48 18.15 -12.55 10.31
CA LEU A 48 18.33 -12.55 8.84
C LEU A 48 17.00 -12.80 8.06
N ILE A 49 16.07 -13.54 8.66
CA ILE A 49 14.72 -13.81 8.13
C ILE A 49 13.90 -12.53 7.93
N GLY A 50 14.10 -11.50 8.76
CA GLY A 50 13.39 -10.22 8.66
C GLY A 50 13.66 -9.48 7.34
N TYR A 51 14.85 -9.62 6.75
CA TYR A 51 15.18 -8.98 5.47
C TYR A 51 14.37 -9.54 4.29
N VAL A 52 14.27 -10.87 4.21
CA VAL A 52 13.50 -11.54 3.14
C VAL A 52 12.01 -11.22 3.27
N THR A 53 11.51 -11.30 4.50
CA THR A 53 10.08 -11.07 4.79
C THR A 53 9.71 -9.60 4.54
N TYR A 54 10.55 -8.66 4.96
CA TYR A 54 10.40 -7.23 4.69
C TYR A 54 10.32 -6.94 3.20
N PHE A 55 11.23 -7.49 2.40
CA PHE A 55 11.27 -7.24 0.96
C PHE A 55 10.02 -7.78 0.24
N ILE A 56 9.59 -9.01 0.57
CA ILE A 56 8.37 -9.60 -0.01
C ILE A 56 7.13 -8.77 0.34
N PHE A 57 6.99 -8.37 1.61
CA PHE A 57 5.85 -7.58 2.06
C PHE A 57 5.84 -6.18 1.45
N TRP A 58 7.01 -5.57 1.25
CA TRP A 58 7.14 -4.27 0.61
C TRP A 58 6.68 -4.31 -0.85
N VAL A 59 7.12 -5.31 -1.64
CA VAL A 59 6.65 -5.51 -3.02
C VAL A 59 5.14 -5.75 -3.06
N TYR A 60 4.62 -6.56 -2.13
CA TYR A 60 3.18 -6.81 -2.01
C TYR A 60 2.39 -5.52 -1.71
N ALA A 61 2.88 -4.66 -0.81
CA ALA A 61 2.21 -3.41 -0.44
C ALA A 61 2.11 -2.43 -1.62
N ILE A 62 3.15 -2.38 -2.47
CA ILE A 62 3.16 -1.59 -3.71
C ILE A 62 2.09 -2.14 -4.67
N TYR A 63 2.09 -3.45 -4.92
CA TYR A 63 1.16 -4.09 -5.84
C TYR A 63 -0.32 -3.95 -5.39
N ASP A 64 -0.61 -4.15 -4.11
CA ASP A 64 -1.98 -4.00 -3.57
C ASP A 64 -2.45 -2.53 -3.63
N ALA A 65 -1.56 -1.55 -3.41
CA ALA A 65 -1.90 -0.13 -3.55
C ALA A 65 -2.24 0.25 -5.01
N TYR A 66 -1.46 -0.24 -5.98
CA TYR A 66 -1.73 -0.04 -7.40
C TYR A 66 -3.07 -0.66 -7.81
N ARG A 67 -3.27 -1.94 -7.49
CA ARG A 67 -4.46 -2.70 -7.90
C ARG A 67 -5.74 -2.13 -7.29
N ARG A 68 -5.68 -1.61 -6.06
CA ARG A 68 -6.83 -0.96 -5.41
C ARG A 68 -7.18 0.37 -6.06
N ALA A 69 -6.19 1.21 -6.36
CA ALA A 69 -6.43 2.46 -7.06
C ALA A 69 -7.02 2.24 -8.47
N ASP A 70 -6.51 1.24 -9.21
CA ASP A 70 -7.05 0.88 -10.54
C ASP A 70 -8.49 0.34 -10.45
N LYS A 71 -8.79 -0.54 -9.47
CA LYS A 71 -10.15 -1.04 -9.24
C LYS A 71 -11.13 0.06 -8.88
N ASP A 72 -10.73 1.01 -8.04
CA ASP A 72 -11.60 2.10 -7.61
C ASP A 72 -11.87 3.08 -8.76
N ASN A 73 -10.89 3.35 -9.62
CA ASN A 73 -11.08 4.12 -10.85
C ASN A 73 -12.01 3.41 -11.85
N LYS A 74 -11.83 2.11 -12.08
CA LYS A 74 -12.71 1.31 -12.96
C LYS A 74 -14.16 1.27 -12.46
N ARG A 75 -14.36 1.16 -11.13
CA ARG A 75 -15.68 1.23 -10.50
C ARG A 75 -16.32 2.62 -10.61
N ALA A 76 -15.53 3.69 -10.51
CA ALA A 76 -16.01 5.05 -10.69
C ALA A 76 -16.40 5.34 -12.16
N GLY A 77 -15.69 4.76 -13.14
CA GLY A 77 -16.02 4.87 -14.56
C GLY A 77 -17.24 4.05 -14.97
N ALA A 78 -17.44 2.85 -14.41
CA ALA A 78 -18.58 1.98 -14.72
C ALA A 78 -19.93 2.41 -14.10
N ARG A 79 -19.92 3.44 -13.24
CA ARG A 79 -21.13 4.03 -12.62
C ARG A 79 -21.55 5.36 -13.26
N ARG A 80 -20.96 5.73 -14.40
CA ARG A 80 -21.36 6.87 -15.24
C ARG A 80 -22.20 6.40 -16.41
#